data_AF-A0A2W7C5V4-F1
#
_entry.id   AF-A0A2W7C5V4-F1
#
_cell.length_a   1.000
_cell.length_b   1.000
_cell.length_c   1.000
_cell.angle_alpha   90.00
_cell.angle_beta   90.00
_cell.angle_gamma   90.00
#
_symmetry.space_group_name_H-M   'P 1'
#
loop_
_entity.id
_entity.type
_entity.pdbx_description
1 polymer ?
#
loop_
_entity_poly.entity_id
_entity_poly.type
_entity_poly.pdbx_seq_one_letter_code
_entity_poly.pdbx_strand_id
1 'polypeptide(L)'
;MAMFEDLSGGHSISDRLEILPLDRADLPLICYIVVDRIAEIITRPLKDFKDLGAIPPEESLSKTIPIFDNHRVARRFSHHNQRVIKFPSDLIHITRPKLVQKGITRILFSGQVYTLN
;
A
#
# COMPACT_ATOMS: atom_id res chain seq x y z
N MET A 1 -23.12 -3.94 2.17
CA MET A 1 -22.70 -3.13 1.01
C MET A 1 -21.81 -2.03 1.56
N ALA A 2 -20.50 -2.27 1.60
CA ALA A 2 -19.58 -1.49 2.43
C ALA A 2 -19.22 -0.16 1.74
N MET A 3 -19.62 0.93 2.38
CA MET A 3 -19.18 2.30 2.10
C MET A 3 -17.73 2.45 2.57
N PHE A 4 -16.83 2.69 1.62
CA PHE A 4 -15.49 3.19 1.88
C PHE A 4 -15.54 4.69 1.61
N GLU A 5 -15.84 5.47 2.66
CA GLU A 5 -15.70 6.92 2.63
C GLU A 5 -14.45 7.32 3.41
N ASP A 6 -13.75 8.28 2.79
CA ASP A 6 -12.69 9.16 3.29
C ASP A 6 -11.28 8.59 3.47
N LEU A 7 -10.59 8.49 2.31
CA LEU A 7 -9.20 8.93 2.18
C LEU A 7 -9.18 10.03 1.11
N SER A 8 -9.27 11.29 1.54
CA SER A 8 -9.32 12.47 0.66
C SER A 8 -7.97 12.74 -0.01
N GLY A 9 -7.70 12.04 -1.11
CA GLY A 9 -6.76 12.47 -2.14
C GLY A 9 -7.52 13.25 -3.21
N GLY A 10 -7.34 14.58 -3.27
CA GLY A 10 -7.92 15.41 -4.32
C GLY A 10 -7.20 15.17 -5.65
N HIS A 11 -7.63 14.18 -6.43
CA HIS A 11 -7.16 13.99 -7.81
C HIS A 11 -8.26 14.37 -8.80
N SER A 12 -7.89 15.22 -9.76
CA SER A 12 -8.72 15.53 -10.91
C SER A 12 -8.80 14.29 -11.83
N ILE A 13 -9.91 14.08 -12.52
CA ILE A 13 -10.15 12.90 -13.40
C ILE A 13 -9.08 12.75 -14.52
N SER A 14 -8.24 13.76 -14.75
CA SER A 14 -7.16 13.76 -15.74
C SER A 14 -5.75 13.44 -15.22
N ASP A 15 -5.55 13.27 -13.91
CA ASP A 15 -4.20 13.00 -13.40
C ASP A 15 -3.83 11.53 -13.61
N ARG A 16 -2.76 11.30 -14.38
CA ARG A 16 -2.18 9.97 -14.55
C ARG A 16 -1.52 9.56 -13.24
N LEU A 17 -1.62 8.29 -12.89
CA LEU A 17 -0.93 7.76 -11.72
C LEU A 17 0.58 8.06 -11.84
N GLU A 18 1.12 8.76 -10.86
CA GLU A 18 2.56 8.91 -10.67
C GLU A 18 3.09 7.79 -9.77
N ILE A 19 4.17 7.12 -10.19
CA ILE A 19 4.86 6.10 -9.40
C ILE A 19 6.25 6.62 -9.07
N LEU A 20 6.54 6.75 -7.78
CA LEU A 20 7.80 7.30 -7.29
C LEU A 20 8.75 6.19 -6.78
N PRO A 21 10.07 6.40 -6.77
CA PRO A 21 10.99 5.52 -6.04
C PRO A 21 10.64 5.46 -4.56
N LEU A 22 10.76 4.29 -3.92
CA LEU A 22 10.56 4.15 -2.47
C LEU A 22 11.38 5.15 -1.64
N ASP A 23 12.57 5.54 -2.10
CA ASP A 23 13.44 6.48 -1.39
C ASP A 23 12.87 7.92 -1.35
N ARG A 24 11.81 8.21 -2.11
CA ARG A 24 11.04 9.45 -2.02
C ARG A 24 9.87 9.37 -1.05
N ALA A 25 9.60 8.20 -0.45
CA ALA A 25 8.49 8.04 0.47
C ALA A 25 8.82 8.69 1.82
N ASP A 26 8.04 9.70 2.19
CA ASP A 26 8.11 10.30 3.53
C ASP A 26 7.28 9.47 4.51
N LEU A 27 7.83 8.31 4.90
CA LEU A 27 7.17 7.38 5.81
C LEU A 27 7.36 7.85 7.27
N PRO A 28 6.31 7.79 8.11
CA PRO A 28 6.46 8.04 9.54
C PRO A 28 7.40 7.00 10.17
N LEU A 29 7.96 7.30 11.35
CA LEU A 29 8.83 6.35 12.08
C LEU A 29 8.17 4.99 12.35
N ILE A 30 6.86 5.00 12.51
CA ILE A 30 6.04 3.83 12.79
C ILE A 30 4.96 3.72 11.72
N CYS A 31 4.90 2.55 11.10
CA CYS A 31 3.91 2.18 10.13
C CYS A 31 3.10 0.96 10.59
N TYR A 32 2.01 0.71 9.88
CA TYR A 32 1.14 -0.42 10.07
C TYR A 32 0.90 -1.13 8.74
N ILE A 33 0.90 -2.46 8.77
CA ILE A 33 0.50 -3.32 7.65
C ILE A 33 -0.52 -4.34 8.13
N VAL A 34 -1.22 -4.97 7.19
CA VAL A 34 -2.14 -6.06 7.48
C VAL A 34 -1.52 -7.37 7.03
N VAL A 35 -1.60 -8.38 7.89
CA VAL A 35 -1.21 -9.77 7.61
C VAL A 35 -2.39 -10.70 7.78
N ASP A 36 -2.30 -11.89 7.18
CA ASP A 36 -3.26 -12.96 7.41
C ASP A 36 -2.98 -13.74 8.72
N ARG A 37 -3.71 -14.86 8.90
CA ARG A 37 -3.59 -15.73 10.07
C ARG A 37 -2.23 -16.45 10.19
N ILE A 38 -1.48 -16.61 9.10
CA ILE A 38 -0.16 -17.24 9.06
C ILE A 38 0.98 -16.19 8.99
N ALA A 39 0.66 -14.92 9.26
CA ALA A 39 1.58 -13.79 9.22
C ALA A 39 2.15 -13.47 7.83
N GLU A 40 1.45 -13.83 6.76
CA GLU A 40 1.78 -13.37 5.41
C GLU A 40 1.21 -11.98 5.13
N ILE A 41 2.01 -11.11 4.52
CA ILE A 41 1.63 -9.72 4.19
C ILE A 41 0.50 -9.74 3.17
N ILE A 42 -0.59 -9.05 3.48
CA ILE A 42 -1.70 -8.86 2.55
C ILE A 42 -1.29 -7.86 1.46
N THR A 43 -1.45 -8.28 0.21
CA THR A 43 -1.27 -7.45 -0.97
C THR A 43 -2.55 -7.43 -1.81
N ARG A 44 -2.69 -6.41 -2.67
CA ARG A 44 -3.73 -6.37 -3.69
C ARG A 44 -3.15 -5.87 -5.02
N PRO A 45 -3.74 -6.25 -6.17
CA PRO A 45 -3.48 -5.59 -7.45
C PRO A 45 -3.67 -4.07 -7.33
N LEU A 46 -2.85 -3.29 -8.04
CA LEU A 46 -2.91 -1.83 -7.97
C LEU A 46 -4.29 -1.27 -8.39
N LYS A 47 -4.93 -1.89 -9.37
CA LYS A 47 -6.29 -1.55 -9.82
C LYS A 47 -7.39 -1.66 -8.75
N ASP A 48 -7.13 -2.40 -7.67
CA ASP A 48 -8.13 -2.59 -6.60
C ASP A 48 -8.16 -1.40 -5.62
N PHE A 49 -7.21 -0.48 -5.74
CA PHE A 49 -7.15 0.75 -4.97
C PHE A 49 -7.84 1.88 -5.73
N LYS A 50 -8.61 2.68 -5.01
CA LYS A 50 -9.33 3.84 -5.55
C LYS A 50 -8.47 5.09 -5.42
N ASP A 51 -8.89 6.14 -6.12
CA ASP A 51 -8.36 7.50 -5.95
C ASP A 51 -6.87 7.66 -6.31
N LEU A 52 -6.35 6.78 -7.17
CA LEU A 52 -4.96 6.77 -7.67
C LEU A 52 -4.78 7.49 -9.02
N GLY A 53 -5.85 8.03 -9.60
CA GLY A 53 -5.84 8.53 -10.97
C GLY A 53 -5.86 7.42 -12.03
N ALA A 54 -5.46 7.75 -13.26
CA ALA A 54 -5.46 6.79 -14.37
C ALA A 54 -4.27 5.81 -14.25
N ILE A 55 -4.56 4.57 -13.85
CA ILE A 55 -3.58 3.50 -13.70
C ILE A 55 -3.21 2.93 -15.08
N PRO A 56 -1.93 2.94 -15.49
CA PRO A 56 -1.50 2.32 -16.74
C PRO A 56 -1.79 0.80 -16.76
N PRO A 57 -2.17 0.22 -17.92
CA PRO A 57 -2.48 -1.21 -18.02
C PRO A 57 -1.36 -2.13 -17.50
N GLU A 58 -0.11 -1.76 -17.75
CA GLU A 58 1.09 -2.49 -17.31
C GLU A 58 1.26 -2.52 -15.77
N GLU A 59 0.70 -1.53 -15.07
CA GLU A 59 0.78 -1.41 -13.61
C GLU A 59 -0.44 -2.01 -12.88
N SER A 60 -1.52 -2.25 -13.62
CA SER A 60 -2.83 -2.67 -13.10
C SER A 60 -2.76 -3.89 -12.16
N LEU A 61 -1.91 -4.86 -12.47
CA LEU A 61 -1.77 -6.12 -11.73
C LEU A 61 -0.58 -6.13 -10.76
N SER A 62 0.16 -5.03 -10.63
CA SER A 62 1.29 -4.92 -9.72
C SER A 62 0.87 -5.24 -8.28
N LYS A 63 1.51 -6.22 -7.65
CA LYS A 63 1.23 -6.62 -6.26
C LYS A 63 1.68 -5.50 -5.32
N THR A 64 0.71 -4.88 -4.67
CA THR A 64 0.89 -3.66 -3.89
C THR A 64 0.63 -3.94 -2.41
N ILE A 65 1.57 -3.53 -1.54
CA ILE A 65 1.36 -3.49 -0.09
C ILE A 65 0.76 -2.13 0.27
N PRO A 66 -0.43 -2.07 0.87
CA PRO A 66 -0.89 -0.86 1.54
C PRO A 66 -0.22 -0.72 2.91
N ILE A 67 0.46 0.41 3.10
CA ILE A 67 1.06 0.83 4.37
C ILE A 67 0.21 1.96 4.94
N PHE A 68 0.01 1.91 6.26
CA PHE A 68 -0.79 2.89 6.97
C PHE A 68 0.04 3.57 8.06
N ASP A 69 -0.18 4.85 8.29
CA ASP A 69 0.33 5.62 9.43
C ASP A 69 -0.55 5.47 10.69
N ASN A 70 -1.80 5.02 10.49
CA ASN A 70 -2.82 4.95 11.52
C ASN A 70 -3.35 3.53 11.70
N HIS A 71 -3.21 3.01 12.93
CA HIS A 71 -3.71 1.69 13.30
C HIS A 71 -5.21 1.51 13.03
N ARG A 72 -6.05 2.55 13.23
CA ARG A 72 -7.50 2.47 13.00
C ARG A 72 -7.82 2.30 11.52
N VAL A 73 -7.09 2.97 10.63
CA VAL A 73 -7.26 2.84 9.18
C VAL A 73 -6.83 1.44 8.72
N ALA A 74 -5.65 0.97 9.16
CA ALA A 74 -5.20 -0.40 8.90
C ALA A 74 -6.21 -1.45 9.40
N ARG A 75 -6.81 -1.23 10.58
CA ARG A 75 -7.82 -2.12 11.14
C ARG A 75 -9.11 -2.13 10.32
N ARG A 76 -9.55 -0.99 9.81
CA ARG A 76 -10.71 -0.90 8.89
C ARG A 76 -10.44 -1.60 7.55
N PHE A 77 -9.18 -1.58 7.09
CA PHE A 77 -8.77 -2.30 5.89
C PHE A 77 -8.73 -3.83 6.09
N SER A 78 -8.43 -4.28 7.31
CA SER A 78 -8.31 -5.70 7.65
C SER A 78 -9.66 -6.41 7.73
N HIS A 79 -9.67 -7.70 7.37
CA HIS A 79 -10.79 -8.61 7.60
C HIS A 79 -10.72 -9.29 8.98
N HIS A 80 -11.80 -9.96 9.40
CA HIS A 80 -11.91 -10.63 10.71
C HIS A 80 -10.77 -11.63 11.03
N ASN A 81 -10.22 -12.30 10.02
CA ASN A 81 -9.12 -13.26 10.16
C ASN A 81 -7.73 -12.67 9.88
N GLN A 82 -7.63 -11.35 9.83
CA GLN A 82 -6.39 -10.62 9.56
C GLN A 82 -5.95 -9.84 10.79
N ARG A 83 -4.65 -9.57 10.87
CA ARG A 83 -4.02 -8.87 11.99
C ARG A 83 -3.30 -7.64 11.47
N VAL A 84 -3.36 -6.56 12.25
CA VAL A 84 -2.56 -5.36 12.01
C VAL A 84 -1.23 -5.54 12.73
N ILE A 85 -0.12 -5.35 12.02
CA ILE A 85 1.23 -5.34 12.58
C ILE A 85 1.75 -3.90 12.57
N LYS A 86 2.22 -3.45 13.73
CA LYS A 86 2.99 -2.22 13.90
C LYS A 86 4.47 -2.52 13.64
N PHE A 87 5.15 -1.70 12.86
CA PHE A 87 6.57 -1.88 12.58
C PHE A 87 7.28 -0.53 12.34
N PRO A 88 8.60 -0.45 12.62
CA PRO A 88 9.44 0.66 12.20
C PRO A 88 9.53 0.77 10.67
N SER A 89 9.43 1.98 10.11
CA SER A 89 9.37 2.16 8.65
C SER A 89 10.67 1.78 7.93
N ASP A 90 11.82 1.95 8.56
CA ASP A 90 13.15 1.56 8.05
C ASP A 90 13.23 0.07 7.64
N LEU A 91 12.46 -0.81 8.30
CA LEU A 91 12.36 -2.22 7.93
C LEU A 91 11.87 -2.43 6.49
N ILE A 92 11.14 -1.48 5.90
CA ILE A 92 10.68 -1.61 4.51
C ILE A 92 11.86 -1.60 3.53
N HIS A 93 12.87 -0.76 3.78
CA HIS A 93 14.07 -0.68 2.95
C HIS A 93 14.93 -1.94 3.15
N ILE A 94 15.05 -2.40 4.41
CA ILE A 94 15.80 -3.62 4.75
C ILE A 94 15.17 -4.86 4.09
N THR A 95 13.83 -4.94 4.06
CA THR A 95 13.10 -6.10 3.53
C THR A 95 12.80 -6.02 2.04
N ARG A 96 13.04 -4.87 1.39
CA ARG A 96 12.80 -4.62 -0.05
C ARG A 96 13.23 -5.78 -0.96
N PRO A 97 14.44 -6.35 -0.87
CA PRO A 97 14.84 -7.47 -1.73
C PRO A 97 13.95 -8.71 -1.57
N LYS A 98 13.54 -9.03 -0.33
CA LYS A 98 12.67 -10.17 -0.04
C LYS A 98 11.23 -9.92 -0.51
N LEU A 99 10.75 -8.69 -0.43
CA LEU A 99 9.43 -8.30 -0.96
C LEU A 99 9.39 -8.49 -2.47
N VAL A 100 10.40 -8.01 -3.19
CA VAL A 100 10.53 -8.17 -4.65
C VAL A 100 10.62 -9.65 -5.04
N GLN A 101 11.38 -10.47 -4.31
CA GLN A 101 11.44 -11.92 -4.54
C GLN A 101 10.08 -12.62 -4.35
N LYS A 102 9.21 -12.11 -3.46
CA LYS A 102 7.81 -12.57 -3.32
C LYS A 102 6.88 -12.03 -4.43
N GLY A 103 7.41 -11.29 -5.39
CA GLY A 103 6.68 -10.66 -6.48
C GLY A 103 5.94 -9.39 -6.07
N ILE A 104 6.25 -8.82 -4.91
CA ILE A 104 5.67 -7.56 -4.45
C ILE A 104 6.51 -6.43 -5.03
N THR A 105 5.88 -5.57 -5.83
CA THR A 105 6.58 -4.55 -6.62
C THR A 105 6.19 -3.13 -6.26
N ARG A 106 5.07 -2.95 -5.54
CA ARG A 106 4.54 -1.61 -5.20
C ARG A 106 4.23 -1.49 -3.72
N ILE A 107 4.31 -0.26 -3.25
CA ILE A 107 3.79 0.18 -1.95
C ILE A 107 2.79 1.30 -2.22
N LEU A 108 1.68 1.28 -1.50
CA LEU A 108 0.74 2.40 -1.43
C LEU A 108 0.82 3.01 -0.03
N PHE A 109 1.11 4.31 0.04
CA PHE A 109 1.11 5.06 1.29
C PHE A 109 0.57 6.48 1.05
N SER A 110 -0.39 6.89 1.87
CA SER A 110 -1.02 8.23 1.80
C SER A 110 -1.52 8.61 0.38
N GLY A 111 -2.09 7.65 -0.36
CA GLY A 111 -2.56 7.85 -1.73
C GLY A 111 -1.47 7.88 -2.80
N GLN A 112 -0.19 7.85 -2.43
CA GLN A 112 0.94 7.81 -3.35
C GLN A 112 1.46 6.38 -3.53
N VAL A 113 1.79 6.04 -4.78
CA VAL A 113 2.36 4.73 -5.14
C VAL A 113 3.87 4.84 -5.27
N TYR A 114 4.57 3.85 -4.70
CA TYR A 114 6.02 3.75 -4.72
C TYR A 114 6.50 2.43 -5.32
N THR A 115 7.59 2.45 -6.09
CA THR A 115 8.22 1.26 -6.68
C THR A 115 9.27 0.63 -5.76
N LEU A 116 9.27 -0.71 -5.71
CA LEU A 116 10.28 -1.53 -5.03
C LEU A 116 11.35 -2.10 -5.97
N ASN A 117 11.15 -2.03 -7.28
CA ASN A 117 12.13 -2.44 -8.29
C ASN A 117 12.76 -1.24 -9.00
#